data_AF-A0A7K1SI07-F1
#
_entry.id   AF-A0A7K1SI07-F1
#
_cell.length_a   1.000
_cell.length_b   1.000
_cell.length_c   1.000
_cell.angle_alpha   90.00
_cell.angle_beta   90.00
_cell.angle_gamma   90.00
#
_symmetry.space_group_name_H-M   'P 1'
#
loop_
_entity.id
_entity.type
_entity.pdbx_description
1 polymer ?
#
loop_
_entity_poly.entity_id
_entity_poly.type
_entity_poly.pdbx_seq_one_letter_code
_entity_poly.pdbx_strand_id
1 'polypeptide(L)'
;MLTTLSSFFYRIASWKTLLLGIILYIPFPVYVFKNLEAQMNTLAGKPVGPIDLLFGYDPAKISQLVADYGPEGRGIYAQSELTYDLIYPIIYTFLFCIILSLVFRNRTYAPFQLVNIVPVGIWGFDLLENTCIVYLLKSYPESPNTIASLCSVFTNAKWAISAVALGLFVYGLVRLAIGGQQRQVA
;
A
#
# COMPACT_ATOMS: atom_id res chain seq x y z
N MET A 1 6.57 -2.76 -22.40
CA MET A 1 5.48 -2.83 -21.39
C MET A 1 5.68 -1.80 -20.28
N LEU A 2 6.75 -1.85 -19.49
CA LEU A 2 6.99 -0.88 -18.40
C LEU A 2 7.08 0.58 -18.87
N THR A 3 7.81 0.84 -19.96
CA THR A 3 7.89 2.17 -20.57
C THR A 3 6.53 2.68 -21.05
N THR A 4 5.71 1.80 -21.64
CA THR A 4 4.34 2.13 -22.05
C THR A 4 3.47 2.52 -20.87
N LEU A 5 3.54 1.78 -19.76
CA LEU A 5 2.80 2.06 -18.53
C LEU A 5 3.25 3.39 -17.90
N SER A 6 4.56 3.62 -17.82
CA SER A 6 5.12 4.89 -17.32
C SER A 6 4.67 6.07 -18.17
N SER A 7 4.75 5.97 -19.50
CA SER A 7 4.27 6.99 -20.43
C SER A 7 2.77 7.25 -20.29
N PHE A 8 1.97 6.22 -20.04
CA PHE A 8 0.54 6.37 -19.77
C PHE A 8 0.30 7.28 -18.54
N PHE A 9 0.97 7.00 -17.41
CA PHE A 9 0.83 7.81 -16.20
C PHE A 9 1.31 9.24 -16.39
N TYR A 10 2.45 9.46 -17.05
CA TYR A 10 2.91 10.81 -17.37
C TYR A 10 1.91 11.58 -18.24
N ARG A 11 1.28 10.91 -19.21
CA ARG A 11 0.30 11.53 -20.12
C ARG A 11 -0.96 12.01 -19.38
N ILE A 12 -1.43 11.25 -18.39
CA ILE A 12 -2.67 11.59 -17.66
C ILE A 12 -2.41 12.43 -16.40
N ALA A 13 -1.15 12.61 -15.99
CA ALA A 13 -0.79 13.33 -14.77
C ALA A 13 -1.18 14.82 -14.83
N SER A 14 -2.17 15.19 -14.02
CA SER A 14 -2.70 16.54 -13.92
C SER A 14 -3.26 16.77 -12.51
N TRP A 15 -3.58 18.02 -12.16
CA TRP A 15 -4.24 18.31 -10.89
C TRP A 15 -5.63 17.63 -10.79
N LYS A 16 -6.32 17.43 -11.92
CA LYS A 16 -7.63 16.75 -11.98
C LYS A 16 -7.51 15.27 -11.63
N THR A 17 -6.54 14.58 -12.21
CA THR A 17 -6.29 13.16 -11.91
C THR A 17 -5.72 12.95 -10.51
N LEU A 18 -4.94 13.90 -10.01
CA LEU A 18 -4.52 13.94 -8.61
C LEU A 18 -5.74 14.07 -7.67
N LEU A 19 -6.61 15.04 -7.92
CA LEU A 19 -7.82 15.26 -7.12
C LEU A 19 -8.74 14.04 -7.15
N LEU A 20 -8.94 13.42 -8.32
CA LEU A 20 -9.68 12.16 -8.45
C LEU A 20 -9.06 11.06 -7.58
N GLY A 21 -7.74 10.87 -7.65
CA GLY A 21 -7.04 9.87 -6.84
C GLY A 21 -7.21 10.12 -5.34
N ILE A 22 -7.14 11.38 -4.88
CA ILE A 22 -7.36 11.77 -3.48
C ILE A 22 -8.79 11.47 -3.04
N ILE A 23 -9.79 11.85 -3.85
CA ILE A 23 -11.22 11.63 -3.54
C ILE A 23 -11.52 10.14 -3.43
N LEU A 24 -10.94 9.31 -4.31
CA LEU A 24 -11.11 7.85 -4.26
C LEU A 24 -10.37 7.23 -3.07
N TYR A 25 -9.21 7.78 -2.70
CA TYR A 25 -8.37 7.26 -1.62
C TYR A 25 -8.97 7.53 -0.23
N ILE A 26 -9.40 8.76 0.06
CA ILE A 26 -9.78 9.21 1.41
C ILE A 26 -10.82 8.33 2.12
N PRO A 27 -11.90 7.86 1.46
CA PRO A 27 -12.94 7.06 2.13
C PRO A 27 -12.42 5.77 2.78
N PHE A 28 -11.36 5.17 2.22
CA PHE A 28 -10.84 3.90 2.72
C PHE A 28 -10.24 4.01 4.14
N PRO A 29 -9.16 4.79 4.39
CA PRO A 29 -8.59 4.91 5.72
C PRO A 29 -9.50 5.68 6.70
N VAL A 30 -10.26 6.68 6.24
CA VAL A 30 -11.08 7.51 7.13
C VAL A 30 -12.34 6.80 7.60
N TYR A 31 -12.92 5.95 6.75
CA TYR A 31 -14.20 5.30 7.03
C TYR A 31 -14.12 3.78 6.94
N VAL A 32 -13.76 3.20 5.79
CA VAL A 32 -13.86 1.74 5.58
C VAL A 32 -13.01 0.97 6.59
N PHE A 33 -11.70 1.21 6.63
CA PHE A 33 -10.79 0.46 7.49
C PHE A 33 -10.95 0.81 8.97
N LYS A 34 -11.25 2.07 9.28
CA LYS A 34 -11.53 2.48 10.66
C LYS A 34 -12.73 1.74 11.25
N ASN A 35 -13.82 1.58 10.47
CA ASN A 35 -14.99 0.83 10.92
C ASN A 35 -14.71 -0.68 10.98
N LEU A 36 -13.98 -1.23 10.01
CA LEU A 36 -13.58 -2.63 10.01
C LEU A 36 -12.73 -2.98 11.24
N GLU A 37 -11.73 -2.17 11.55
CA GLU A 37 -10.87 -2.35 12.73
C GLU A 37 -11.68 -2.26 14.03
N ALA A 38 -12.59 -1.27 14.14
CA ALA A 38 -13.47 -1.15 15.30
C ALA A 38 -14.37 -2.38 15.48
N GLN A 39 -14.90 -2.94 14.39
CA GLN A 39 -15.70 -4.16 14.41
C GLN A 39 -14.86 -5.37 14.85
N MET A 40 -13.68 -5.56 14.28
CA MET A 40 -12.77 -6.65 14.66
C MET A 40 -12.36 -6.55 16.13
N ASN A 41 -12.02 -5.36 16.61
CA ASN A 41 -11.65 -5.13 18.01
C ASN A 41 -12.81 -5.43 18.97
N THR A 42 -14.06 -5.11 18.56
CA THR A 42 -15.26 -5.41 19.36
C THR A 42 -15.48 -6.92 19.46
N LEU A 43 -15.35 -7.64 18.34
CA LEU A 43 -15.50 -9.11 18.31
C LEU A 43 -14.40 -9.83 19.09
N ALA A 44 -13.17 -9.31 19.04
CA ALA A 44 -12.05 -9.83 19.82
C ALA A 44 -12.11 -9.46 21.31
N GLY A 45 -12.97 -8.50 21.69
CA GLY A 45 -13.04 -7.96 23.06
C GLY A 45 -11.80 -7.17 23.48
N LYS A 46 -10.89 -6.86 22.55
CA LYS A 46 -9.63 -6.15 22.78
C LYS A 46 -9.09 -5.55 21.48
N PRO A 47 -8.18 -4.56 21.55
CA PRO A 47 -7.46 -4.08 20.36
C PRO A 47 -6.56 -5.20 19.80
N VAL A 48 -6.85 -5.63 18.57
CA VAL A 48 -6.06 -6.64 17.84
C VAL A 48 -5.37 -6.04 16.62
N GLY A 49 -5.99 -5.04 15.98
CA GLY A 49 -5.47 -4.39 14.76
C GLY A 49 -5.32 -5.37 13.58
N PRO A 50 -5.03 -4.90 12.35
CA PRO A 50 -4.89 -5.78 11.20
C PRO A 50 -3.42 -6.22 11.00
N ILE A 51 -3.21 -7.37 10.37
CA ILE A 51 -1.88 -8.02 10.19
C ILE A 51 -1.00 -7.24 9.21
N ASP A 52 -1.59 -6.72 8.15
CA ASP A 52 -0.94 -6.03 7.01
C ASP A 52 -0.33 -4.66 7.37
N LEU A 53 -0.65 -4.14 8.56
CA LEU A 53 -0.05 -2.93 9.14
C LEU A 53 1.12 -3.21 10.09
N LEU A 54 1.43 -4.48 10.37
CA LEU A 54 2.54 -4.85 11.23
C LEU A 54 3.88 -4.72 10.50
N PHE A 55 4.93 -4.38 11.25
CA PHE A 55 6.32 -4.34 10.75
C PHE A 55 7.14 -5.47 11.38
N GLY A 56 7.91 -6.20 10.56
CA GLY A 56 8.96 -7.10 11.05
C GLY A 56 8.50 -8.12 12.10
N TYR A 57 7.31 -8.70 11.93
CA TYR A 57 6.69 -9.57 12.93
C TYR A 57 7.20 -11.02 12.87
N ASP A 58 7.19 -11.68 14.02
CA ASP A 58 7.42 -13.12 14.21
C ASP A 58 6.18 -13.92 13.76
N PRO A 59 6.32 -15.02 12.99
CA PRO A 59 5.24 -15.98 12.73
C PRO A 59 4.39 -16.36 13.94
N ALA A 60 4.99 -16.48 15.13
CA ALA A 60 4.23 -16.77 16.36
C ALA A 60 3.23 -15.66 16.72
N LYS A 61 3.58 -14.40 16.46
CA LYS A 61 2.69 -13.25 16.68
C LYS A 61 1.46 -13.32 15.76
N ILE A 62 1.65 -13.77 14.53
CA ILE A 62 0.56 -13.94 13.56
C ILE A 62 -0.41 -15.02 14.01
N SER A 63 0.09 -16.18 14.42
CA SER A 63 -0.77 -17.24 14.95
C SER A 63 -1.57 -16.78 16.16
N GLN A 64 -0.97 -15.97 17.04
CA GLN A 64 -1.68 -15.38 18.17
C GLN A 64 -2.76 -14.38 17.73
N LEU A 65 -2.48 -13.50 16.77
CA LEU A 65 -3.47 -12.56 16.23
C LEU A 65 -4.64 -13.29 15.55
N VAL A 66 -4.33 -14.30 14.73
CA VAL A 66 -5.35 -15.12 14.05
C VAL A 66 -6.27 -15.80 15.08
N ALA A 67 -5.72 -16.29 16.19
CA ALA A 67 -6.51 -16.82 17.30
C ALA A 67 -7.38 -15.72 17.95
N ASP A 68 -6.78 -14.57 18.24
CA ASP A 68 -7.40 -13.44 18.94
C ASP A 68 -8.59 -12.81 18.19
N TYR A 69 -8.61 -12.85 16.84
CA TYR A 69 -9.75 -12.35 16.07
C TYR A 69 -11.06 -13.11 16.32
N GLY A 70 -10.99 -14.35 16.82
CA GLY A 70 -12.16 -15.22 16.93
C GLY A 70 -12.74 -15.63 15.57
N PRO A 71 -13.73 -16.54 15.54
CA PRO A 71 -14.28 -17.08 14.29
C PRO A 71 -14.93 -16.01 13.41
N GLU A 72 -15.71 -15.11 14.01
CA GLU A 72 -16.42 -14.05 13.29
C GLU A 72 -15.46 -12.97 12.77
N GLY A 73 -14.48 -12.55 13.59
CA GLY A 73 -13.48 -11.57 13.20
C GLY A 73 -12.60 -12.09 12.05
N ARG A 74 -12.19 -13.37 12.08
CA ARG A 74 -11.47 -13.99 10.96
C ARG A 74 -12.29 -13.98 9.66
N GLY A 75 -13.59 -14.25 9.74
CA GLY A 75 -14.48 -14.24 8.58
C GLY A 75 -14.61 -12.86 7.94
N ILE A 76 -14.85 -11.83 8.78
CA ILE A 76 -14.95 -10.44 8.33
C ILE A 76 -13.61 -9.95 7.77
N TYR A 77 -12.50 -10.26 8.44
CA TYR A 77 -11.18 -9.84 7.98
C TYR A 77 -10.83 -10.49 6.63
N ALA A 78 -11.02 -11.80 6.50
CA ALA A 78 -10.79 -12.49 5.22
C ALA A 78 -11.68 -11.96 4.10
N GLN A 79 -12.90 -11.52 4.40
CA GLN A 79 -13.78 -10.89 3.41
C GLN A 79 -13.28 -9.48 3.01
N SER A 80 -12.75 -8.70 3.95
CA SER A 80 -12.13 -7.40 3.63
C SER A 80 -10.95 -7.57 2.68
N GLU A 81 -10.07 -8.52 2.99
CA GLU A 81 -8.88 -8.82 2.18
C GLU A 81 -9.26 -9.22 0.74
N LEU A 82 -10.40 -9.90 0.57
CA LEU A 82 -10.95 -10.33 -0.71
C LEU A 82 -11.84 -9.28 -1.40
N THR A 83 -12.03 -8.09 -0.81
CA THR A 83 -12.89 -7.04 -1.38
C THR A 83 -12.25 -5.66 -1.31
N TYR A 84 -12.21 -5.05 -0.12
CA TYR A 84 -11.66 -3.73 0.08
C TYR A 84 -10.17 -3.68 -0.24
N ASP A 85 -9.39 -4.68 0.18
CA ASP A 85 -7.95 -4.73 -0.06
C ASP A 85 -7.58 -5.30 -1.45
N LEU A 86 -8.56 -5.57 -2.31
CA LEU A 86 -8.33 -5.70 -3.75
C LEU A 86 -8.47 -4.34 -4.47
N ILE A 87 -9.36 -3.48 -3.99
CA ILE A 87 -9.68 -2.19 -4.61
C ILE A 87 -8.73 -1.09 -4.11
N TYR A 88 -8.48 -1.04 -2.81
CA TYR A 88 -7.69 0.00 -2.18
C TYR A 88 -6.26 0.10 -2.74
N PRO A 89 -5.53 -1.01 -2.94
CA PRO A 89 -4.21 -0.97 -3.55
C PRO A 89 -4.14 -0.40 -4.95
N ILE A 90 -5.17 -0.65 -5.76
CA ILE A 90 -5.28 -0.05 -7.09
C ILE A 90 -5.40 1.47 -6.98
N ILE A 91 -6.21 1.95 -6.05
CA ILE A 91 -6.45 3.38 -5.83
C ILE A 91 -5.19 4.07 -5.32
N TYR A 92 -4.54 3.57 -4.26
CA TYR A 92 -3.34 4.22 -3.74
C TYR A 92 -2.18 4.13 -4.74
N THR A 93 -2.07 3.03 -5.50
CA THR A 93 -1.03 2.87 -6.52
C THR A 93 -1.23 3.86 -7.64
N PHE A 94 -2.46 4.02 -8.12
CA PHE A 94 -2.81 5.06 -9.09
C PHE A 94 -2.43 6.44 -8.56
N LEU A 95 -2.84 6.78 -7.33
CA LEU A 95 -2.55 8.07 -6.70
C LEU A 95 -1.04 8.34 -6.62
N PHE A 96 -0.26 7.37 -6.14
CA PHE A 96 1.20 7.51 -6.01
C PHE A 96 1.89 7.62 -7.36
N CYS A 97 1.45 6.86 -8.37
CA CYS A 97 1.95 6.99 -9.74
C CYS A 97 1.68 8.39 -10.32
N ILE A 98 0.50 8.97 -10.07
CA ILE A 98 0.17 10.35 -10.48
C ILE A 98 1.03 11.37 -9.74
N ILE A 99 1.20 11.23 -8.43
CA ILE A 99 2.04 12.12 -7.61
C ILE A 99 3.48 12.13 -8.15
N LEU A 100 4.09 10.95 -8.32
CA LEU A 100 5.45 10.86 -8.84
C LEU A 100 5.54 11.36 -10.29
N SER A 101 4.52 11.11 -11.12
CA SER A 101 4.48 11.67 -12.47
C SER A 101 4.47 13.21 -12.46
N LEU A 102 3.67 13.84 -11.60
CA LEU A 102 3.61 15.30 -11.48
C LEU A 102 4.92 15.90 -10.98
N VAL A 103 5.60 15.23 -10.04
CA VAL A 103 6.88 15.68 -9.49
C VAL A 103 8.02 15.55 -10.50
N PHE A 104 8.02 14.49 -11.33
CA PHE A 104 9.14 14.18 -12.24
C PHE A 104 8.88 14.49 -13.73
N ARG A 105 7.68 14.92 -14.16
CA ARG A 105 7.31 15.14 -15.59
C ARG A 105 8.24 16.04 -16.41
N ASN A 106 8.97 16.96 -15.77
CA ASN A 106 9.90 17.89 -16.45
C ASN A 106 11.37 17.52 -16.22
N ARG A 107 11.64 16.26 -15.84
CA ARG A 107 12.94 15.76 -15.41
C ARG A 107 13.29 14.48 -16.16
N THR A 108 13.87 14.61 -17.34
CA THR A 108 14.43 13.48 -18.10
C THR A 108 15.91 13.34 -17.77
N TYR A 109 16.23 12.63 -16.69
CA TYR A 109 17.59 12.13 -16.46
C TYR A 109 17.53 10.68 -15.98
N ALA A 110 18.35 9.81 -16.57
CA ALA A 110 18.55 8.47 -16.06
C ALA A 110 19.16 8.57 -14.64
N PRO A 111 18.72 7.75 -13.67
CA PRO A 111 17.86 6.56 -13.77
C PRO A 111 16.34 6.78 -13.54
N PHE A 112 15.81 8.00 -13.52
CA PHE A 112 14.45 8.29 -13.04
C PHE A 112 13.33 8.15 -14.08
N GLN A 113 13.59 7.54 -15.24
CA GLN A 113 12.59 7.42 -16.31
C GLN A 113 11.36 6.62 -15.89
N LEU A 114 11.52 5.61 -15.03
CA LEU A 114 10.46 4.73 -14.56
C LEU A 114 10.05 5.02 -13.10
N VAL A 115 10.49 6.15 -12.53
CA VAL A 115 10.24 6.49 -11.13
C VAL A 115 8.75 6.50 -10.80
N ASN A 116 7.92 6.92 -11.75
CA ASN A 116 6.48 7.07 -11.58
C ASN A 116 5.71 5.74 -11.54
N ILE A 117 6.35 4.61 -11.82
CA ILE A 117 5.71 3.29 -11.73
C ILE A 117 6.32 2.41 -10.62
N VAL A 118 7.23 2.95 -9.80
CA VAL A 118 7.71 2.29 -8.58
C VAL A 118 6.55 1.82 -7.68
N PRO A 119 5.46 2.59 -7.49
CA PRO A 119 4.33 2.14 -6.67
C PRO A 119 3.63 0.85 -7.15
N VAL A 120 3.78 0.46 -8.43
CA VAL A 120 3.22 -0.80 -8.94
C VAL A 120 3.80 -2.01 -8.21
N GLY A 121 5.05 -1.91 -7.73
CA GLY A 121 5.65 -2.95 -6.88
C GLY A 121 4.95 -3.10 -5.53
N ILE A 122 4.47 -1.99 -4.95
CA ILE A 122 3.71 -2.01 -3.69
C ILE A 122 2.44 -2.85 -3.88
N TRP A 123 1.66 -2.54 -4.93
CA TRP A 123 0.46 -3.30 -5.29
C TRP A 123 0.73 -4.81 -5.47
N GLY A 124 1.81 -5.16 -6.16
CA GLY A 124 2.16 -6.56 -6.38
C GLY A 124 2.41 -7.33 -5.08
N PHE A 125 3.15 -6.75 -4.14
CA PHE A 125 3.42 -7.39 -2.84
C PHE A 125 2.22 -7.37 -1.89
N ASP A 126 1.38 -6.33 -1.97
CA ASP A 126 0.12 -6.23 -1.23
C ASP A 126 -0.82 -7.40 -1.60
N LEU A 127 -1.03 -7.67 -2.89
CA LEU A 127 -1.86 -8.82 -3.30
C LEU A 127 -1.32 -10.18 -2.83
N LEU A 128 0.00 -10.34 -2.82
CA LEU A 128 0.65 -11.57 -2.35
C LEU A 128 0.53 -11.74 -0.83
N GLU A 129 0.68 -10.64 -0.09
CA GLU A 129 0.45 -10.57 1.36
C GLU A 129 -1.01 -10.90 1.70
N ASN A 130 -1.97 -10.24 1.07
CA ASN A 130 -3.41 -10.43 1.33
C ASN A 130 -3.82 -11.89 1.06
N THR A 131 -3.22 -12.53 0.06
CA THR A 131 -3.40 -13.98 -0.19
C THR A 131 -2.92 -14.82 0.99
N CYS A 132 -1.77 -14.50 1.58
CA CYS A 132 -1.25 -15.20 2.75
C CYS A 132 -2.15 -14.96 3.97
N ILE A 133 -2.60 -13.72 4.20
CA ILE A 133 -3.50 -13.36 5.30
C ILE A 133 -4.80 -14.14 5.20
N VAL A 134 -5.46 -14.13 4.04
CA VAL A 134 -6.70 -14.89 3.80
C VAL A 134 -6.50 -16.38 4.08
N TYR A 135 -5.38 -16.95 3.63
CA TYR A 135 -5.07 -18.35 3.89
C TYR A 135 -4.93 -18.62 5.39
N LEU A 136 -4.17 -17.80 6.12
CA LEU A 136 -3.95 -17.95 7.56
C LEU A 136 -5.24 -17.83 8.37
N LEU A 137 -6.11 -16.88 8.00
CA LEU A 137 -7.41 -16.70 8.64
C LEU A 137 -8.36 -17.89 8.39
N LYS A 138 -8.36 -18.45 7.18
CA LYS A 138 -9.25 -19.56 6.80
C LYS A 138 -8.74 -20.95 7.23
N SER A 139 -7.43 -21.11 7.41
CA SER A 139 -6.80 -22.39 7.81
C SER A 139 -6.66 -22.56 9.32
N TYR A 140 -7.08 -21.58 10.14
CA TYR A 140 -7.06 -21.72 11.59
C TYR A 140 -7.83 -22.98 12.05
N PRO A 141 -7.26 -23.82 12.96
CA PRO A 141 -6.08 -23.58 13.79
C PRO A 141 -4.73 -24.03 13.23
N GLU A 142 -4.66 -24.52 11.98
CA GLU A 142 -3.43 -25.11 11.41
C GLU A 142 -2.31 -24.09 11.17
N SER A 143 -2.66 -22.80 10.98
CA SER A 143 -1.79 -21.62 10.81
C SER A 143 -0.31 -21.93 10.49
N PRO A 144 0.01 -22.39 9.26
CA PRO A 144 1.34 -22.90 8.95
C PRO A 144 2.43 -21.84 9.03
N ASN A 145 3.50 -22.10 9.78
CA ASN A 145 4.64 -21.17 9.96
C ASN A 145 5.26 -20.71 8.65
N THR A 146 5.27 -21.56 7.62
CA THR A 146 5.78 -21.20 6.28
C THR A 146 4.97 -20.08 5.65
N ILE A 147 3.64 -20.12 5.75
CA ILE A 147 2.77 -19.09 5.18
C ILE A 147 2.86 -17.81 6.00
N ALA A 148 2.92 -17.91 7.33
CA ALA A 148 3.13 -16.75 8.20
C ALA A 148 4.48 -16.04 7.93
N SER A 149 5.55 -16.81 7.68
CA SER A 149 6.86 -16.27 7.31
C SER A 149 6.81 -15.61 5.92
N LEU A 150 6.16 -16.24 4.96
CA LEU A 150 6.00 -15.68 3.62
C LEU A 150 5.17 -14.39 3.63
N CYS A 151 4.11 -14.34 4.44
CA CYS A 151 3.32 -13.14 4.71
C CYS A 151 4.24 -12.01 5.20
N SER A 152 5.09 -12.27 6.20
CA SER A 152 6.04 -11.28 6.75
C SER A 152 7.01 -10.77 5.69
N VAL A 153 7.52 -11.64 4.82
CA VAL A 153 8.39 -11.25 3.70
C VAL A 153 7.67 -10.30 2.75
N PHE A 154 6.41 -10.60 2.37
CA PHE A 154 5.63 -9.74 1.48
C PHE A 154 5.24 -8.41 2.13
N THR A 155 4.83 -8.42 3.40
CA THR A 155 4.59 -7.20 4.19
C THR A 155 5.83 -6.29 4.19
N ASN A 156 7.00 -6.86 4.50
CA ASN A 156 8.24 -6.08 4.56
C ASN A 156 8.68 -5.57 3.18
N ALA A 157 8.49 -6.36 2.11
CA ALA A 157 8.78 -5.93 0.75
C ALA A 157 7.85 -4.77 0.32
N LYS A 158 6.55 -4.87 0.60
CA LYS A 158 5.57 -3.79 0.40
C LYS A 158 6.04 -2.51 1.09
N TRP A 159 6.35 -2.58 2.39
CA TRP A 159 6.82 -1.43 3.16
C TRP A 159 8.14 -0.84 2.68
N ALA A 160 9.10 -1.68 2.27
CA ALA A 160 10.36 -1.23 1.71
C ALA A 160 10.15 -0.41 0.42
N ILE A 161 9.29 -0.89 -0.49
CA ILE A 161 8.98 -0.16 -1.72
C ILE A 161 8.20 1.12 -1.42
N SER A 162 7.27 1.10 -0.46
CA SER A 162 6.57 2.30 0.03
C SER A 162 7.55 3.35 0.55
N ALA A 163 8.57 2.94 1.32
CA ALA A 163 9.61 3.83 1.81
C ALA A 163 10.45 4.41 0.66
N VAL A 164 10.78 3.61 -0.36
CA VAL A 164 11.46 4.09 -1.58
C VAL A 164 10.59 5.11 -2.32
N ALA A 165 9.31 4.83 -2.52
CA ALA A 165 8.37 5.76 -3.18
C ALA A 165 8.26 7.10 -2.42
N LEU A 166 8.18 7.05 -1.09
CA LEU A 166 8.19 8.24 -0.24
C LEU A 166 9.51 9.02 -0.36
N GLY A 167 10.65 8.32 -0.32
CA GLY A 167 11.97 8.94 -0.50
C GLY A 167 12.10 9.64 -1.86
N LEU A 168 11.60 9.02 -2.93
CA LEU A 168 11.57 9.61 -4.27
C LEU A 168 10.68 10.85 -4.34
N PHE A 169 9.52 10.82 -3.68
CA PHE A 169 8.64 11.98 -3.58
C PHE A 169 9.33 13.15 -2.86
N VAL A 170 9.90 12.91 -1.68
CA VAL A 170 10.62 13.93 -0.90
C VAL A 170 11.81 14.49 -1.69
N TYR A 171 12.62 13.61 -2.28
CA TYR A 171 13.73 14.02 -3.14
C TYR A 171 13.26 14.91 -4.29
N GLY A 172 12.19 14.53 -4.98
CA GLY A 172 11.62 15.30 -6.07
C GLY A 172 11.12 16.68 -5.63
N LEU A 173 10.46 16.79 -4.47
CA LEU A 173 10.05 18.08 -3.90
C LEU A 173 11.25 18.98 -3.58
N VAL A 174 12.30 18.45 -2.96
CA VAL A 174 13.53 19.21 -2.65
C VAL A 174 14.16 19.75 -3.94
N ARG A 175 14.24 18.93 -5.00
CA ARG A 175 14.76 19.36 -6.30
C ARG A 175 13.88 20.42 -6.98
N LEU A 176 12.57 20.39 -6.76
CA LEU A 176 11.65 21.42 -7.26
C LEU A 176 11.86 22.75 -6.52
N ALA A 177 12.01 22.72 -5.20
CA ALA A 177 12.26 23.91 -4.39
C ALA A 177 13.59 24.60 -4.78
N ILE A 178 14.68 23.83 -4.88
CA ILE A 178 16.01 24.37 -5.24
C ILE A 178 16.04 24.86 -6.70
N GLY A 179 15.47 24.08 -7.64
CA GLY A 179 15.45 24.45 -9.05
C GLY A 179 14.52 25.64 -9.37
N GLY A 180 13.47 25.85 -8.57
CA GLY A 180 12.60 27.02 -8.67
C GLY A 180 13.31 28.30 -8.29
N GLN A 181 14.16 28.26 -7.25
CA GLN A 181 14.98 29.41 -6.83
C GLN A 181 16.00 29.82 -7.91
N GLN A 182 16.65 28.86 -8.57
CA GLN A 182 17.64 29.16 -9.62
C GLN A 182 17.03 29.84 -10.86
N ARG A 183 15.75 29.59 -11.18
CA ARG A 183 15.05 30.24 -12.30
C ARG A 183 14.50 31.63 -12.00
N GLN A 184 14.43 32.02 -10.72
CA GLN A 184 13.97 33.36 -10.31
C GLN A 184 15.11 34.36 -10.17
N VAL A 185 16.36 33.88 -10.10
CA VAL A 185 17.58 34.68 -9.92
C VAL A 185 18.31 34.92 -11.26
N ALA A 186 17.90 34.22 -12.33
CA ALA A 186 18.41 34.37 -13.69
C ALA A 186 17.39 35.14 -14.55
#